data_AF-A0A9P7ATH2-F1
#
_entry.id   AF-A0A9P7ATH2-F1
#
_cell.length_a   1.000
_cell.length_b   1.000
_cell.length_c   1.000
_cell.angle_alpha   90.00
_cell.angle_beta   90.00
_cell.angle_gamma   90.00
#
_symmetry.space_group_name_H-M   'P 1'
#
loop_
_entity.id
_entity.type
_entity.pdbx_description
1 polymer ?
#
loop_
_entity_poly.entity_id
_entity_poly.type
_entity_poly.pdbx_seq_one_letter_code
_entity_poly.pdbx_strand_id
1 'polypeptide(L)'
;MYARPKTIYLPDTMTNWPWPRAVNPHYEAVKIETGAWFHSFETLDPELLKAFDKYDLAYAVALAHPTVSGEHLRVGCEVLDVQLVVDEVTDRSTAAGAKGIVDIVIDALHNPYKIRPEGEYIVGEMMRQCSARAMQTISTTCYPRFIDSFTTYLRAVAVEAIDREQGHCLGIDDHFKYRRETGGMLPWFALCGMEMNLPDEVYHHPAVVDMLECAADLITVDNDMVSYNKEQADGTDYNSLITVVMVEFGLDIGSAMGWAAAYHTKLKTRFINGLANIPSWGPSIDILVKEYLDGVGNWVRANYCWSFDDQRYFGTMAAEIQESRLVQLWPKVHSKAGILGGEGPY
;
A
#
# COMPACT_ATOMS: atom_id res chain seq x y z
N MET A 1 31.37 16.00 19.01
CA MET A 1 31.68 14.90 18.08
C MET A 1 30.41 14.61 17.29
N TYR A 2 30.39 14.88 15.98
CA TYR A 2 29.29 14.39 15.15
C TYR A 2 29.41 12.86 15.11
N ALA A 3 28.42 12.16 15.68
CA ALA A 3 28.35 10.71 15.58
C ALA A 3 28.42 10.35 14.09
N ARG A 4 29.31 9.42 13.71
CA ARG A 4 29.32 8.93 12.32
C ARG A 4 27.91 8.41 12.01
N PRO A 5 27.30 8.78 10.88
CA PRO A 5 25.97 8.28 10.57
C PRO A 5 26.07 6.75 10.48
N LYS A 6 25.17 6.06 11.18
CA LYS A 6 25.14 4.59 11.20
C LYS A 6 24.71 4.12 9.81
N THR A 7 25.36 3.08 9.30
CA THR A 7 24.95 2.39 8.08
C THR A 7 24.15 1.15 8.48
N ILE A 8 23.04 0.91 7.80
CA ILE A 8 22.23 -0.31 7.95
C ILE A 8 22.30 -1.16 6.68
N TYR A 9 22.13 -2.46 6.85
CA TYR A 9 22.03 -3.40 5.74
C TYR A 9 20.57 -3.73 5.47
N LEU A 10 20.12 -3.60 4.22
CA LEU A 10 18.80 -4.02 3.76
C LEU A 10 18.84 -5.46 3.26
N PRO A 11 18.17 -6.42 3.89
CA PRO A 11 18.12 -7.81 3.45
C PRO A 11 17.51 -7.96 2.05
N ASP A 12 18.07 -8.80 1.16
CA ASP A 12 17.37 -9.18 -0.08
C ASP A 12 16.31 -10.24 0.22
N THR A 13 15.07 -9.78 0.35
CA THR A 13 13.90 -10.60 0.69
C THR A 13 13.35 -11.39 -0.48
N MET A 14 13.69 -11.00 -1.71
CA MET A 14 13.12 -11.56 -2.94
C MET A 14 13.98 -12.60 -3.62
N THR A 15 15.12 -12.97 -3.03
CA THR A 15 15.87 -14.17 -3.43
C THR A 15 14.93 -15.38 -3.48
N ASN A 16 14.86 -16.06 -4.63
CA ASN A 16 13.99 -17.22 -4.89
C ASN A 16 12.47 -16.96 -4.77
N TRP A 17 12.01 -15.70 -4.83
CA TRP A 17 10.57 -15.44 -4.98
C TRP A 17 10.12 -15.81 -6.41
N PRO A 18 9.10 -16.69 -6.59
CA PRO A 18 8.80 -17.30 -7.89
C PRO A 18 8.42 -16.33 -9.02
N TRP A 19 7.78 -15.21 -8.68
CA TRP A 19 7.31 -14.24 -9.68
C TRP A 19 8.44 -13.28 -10.06
N PRO A 20 8.82 -13.20 -11.34
CA PRO A 20 9.83 -12.26 -11.81
C PRO A 20 9.26 -10.84 -11.91
N ARG A 21 10.13 -9.84 -12.00
CA ARG A 21 9.71 -8.48 -12.37
C ARG A 21 9.13 -8.48 -13.79
N ALA A 22 7.91 -8.00 -13.95
CA ALA A 22 7.24 -7.80 -15.23
C ALA A 22 6.47 -6.48 -15.18
N VAL A 23 6.34 -5.80 -16.31
CA VAL A 23 5.60 -4.52 -16.43
C VAL A 23 4.49 -4.71 -17.45
N ASN A 24 3.28 -4.26 -17.13
CA ASN A 24 2.14 -4.33 -18.03
C ASN A 24 2.45 -3.60 -19.35
N PRO A 25 2.19 -4.20 -20.53
CA PRO A 25 2.47 -3.59 -21.83
C PRO A 25 1.66 -2.31 -22.11
N HIS A 26 0.56 -2.08 -21.39
CA HIS A 26 -0.28 -0.89 -21.51
C HIS A 26 0.17 0.29 -20.64
N TYR A 27 1.22 0.11 -19.83
CA TYR A 27 1.70 1.08 -18.84
C TYR A 27 1.83 2.51 -19.40
N GLU A 28 2.57 2.71 -20.48
CA GLU A 28 2.86 4.05 -21.01
C GLU A 28 1.58 4.79 -21.44
N ALA A 29 0.65 4.07 -22.10
CA ALA A 29 -0.62 4.64 -22.52
C ALA A 29 -1.49 4.99 -21.31
N VAL A 30 -1.65 4.05 -20.38
CA VAL A 30 -2.49 4.24 -19.19
C VAL A 30 -1.94 5.33 -18.27
N LYS A 31 -0.61 5.45 -18.15
CA LYS A 31 0.04 6.52 -17.39
C LYS A 31 -0.34 7.90 -17.91
N ILE A 32 -0.27 8.11 -19.23
CA ILE A 32 -0.65 9.39 -19.85
C ILE A 32 -2.11 9.72 -19.55
N GLU A 33 -3.00 8.76 -19.75
CA GLU A 33 -4.43 9.00 -19.59
C GLU A 33 -4.82 9.19 -18.11
N THR A 34 -4.20 8.45 -17.18
CA THR A 34 -4.47 8.57 -15.74
C THR A 34 -3.90 9.87 -15.21
N GLY A 35 -2.69 10.24 -15.62
CA GLY A 35 -2.10 11.54 -15.29
C GLY A 35 -2.97 12.70 -15.77
N ALA A 36 -3.47 12.65 -17.01
CA ALA A 36 -4.38 13.68 -17.52
C ALA A 36 -5.70 13.77 -16.73
N TRP A 37 -6.22 12.64 -16.25
CA TRP A 37 -7.41 12.60 -15.40
C TRP A 37 -7.14 13.16 -14.01
N PHE A 38 -6.04 12.77 -13.36
CA PHE A 38 -5.64 13.30 -12.06
C PHE A 38 -5.46 14.82 -12.10
N HIS A 39 -4.82 15.33 -13.15
CA HIS A 39 -4.61 16.77 -13.37
C HIS A 39 -5.87 17.55 -13.75
N SER A 40 -6.97 16.87 -14.07
CA SER A 40 -8.25 17.55 -14.36
C SER A 40 -8.95 18.08 -13.10
N PHE A 41 -8.49 17.64 -11.92
CA PHE A 41 -9.03 18.07 -10.62
C PHE A 41 -8.28 19.31 -10.11
N GLU A 42 -8.67 20.49 -10.60
CA GLU A 42 -8.00 21.78 -10.35
C GLU A 42 -7.93 22.21 -8.86
N THR A 43 -8.69 21.56 -7.98
CA THR A 43 -8.77 21.89 -6.54
C THR A 43 -7.79 21.12 -5.67
N LEU A 44 -6.93 20.27 -6.26
CA LEU A 44 -5.86 19.59 -5.52
C LEU A 44 -4.76 20.59 -5.14
N ASP A 45 -4.20 20.43 -3.93
CA ASP A 45 -3.08 21.25 -3.44
C ASP A 45 -1.89 21.16 -4.41
N PRO A 46 -1.33 22.28 -4.89
CA PRO A 46 -0.13 22.27 -5.75
C PRO A 46 1.07 21.51 -5.17
N GLU A 47 1.23 21.47 -3.84
CA GLU A 47 2.28 20.67 -3.21
C GLU A 47 2.00 19.18 -3.32
N LEU A 48 0.73 18.78 -3.17
CA LEU A 48 0.27 17.41 -3.39
C LEU A 48 0.49 16.98 -4.84
N LEU A 49 0.09 17.81 -5.80
CA LEU A 49 0.31 17.55 -7.24
C LEU A 49 1.81 17.34 -7.54
N LYS A 50 2.68 18.20 -7.00
CA LYS A 50 4.13 18.11 -7.21
C LYS A 50 4.74 16.87 -6.55
N ALA A 51 4.20 16.43 -5.41
CA ALA A 51 4.60 15.18 -4.79
C ALA A 51 4.18 13.97 -5.64
N PHE A 52 2.98 14.00 -6.21
CA PHE A 52 2.48 12.96 -7.12
C PHE A 52 3.27 12.88 -8.42
N ASP A 53 3.63 14.01 -9.01
CA ASP A 53 4.48 14.07 -10.22
C ASP A 53 5.88 13.45 -10.01
N LYS A 54 6.31 13.33 -8.75
CA LYS A 54 7.57 12.69 -8.40
C LYS A 54 7.47 11.16 -8.41
N TYR A 55 6.28 10.61 -8.19
CA TYR A 55 6.06 9.18 -8.04
C TYR A 55 5.38 8.59 -9.26
N ASP A 56 5.90 7.45 -9.73
CA ASP A 56 5.30 6.76 -10.86
C ASP A 56 4.29 5.71 -10.36
N LEU A 57 3.11 6.19 -9.95
CA LEU A 57 2.07 5.33 -9.39
C LEU A 57 1.51 4.37 -10.44
N ALA A 58 1.34 4.83 -11.68
CA ALA A 58 0.93 3.98 -12.78
C ALA A 58 1.92 2.84 -13.04
N TYR A 59 3.22 3.11 -12.85
CA TYR A 59 4.26 2.08 -12.95
C TYR A 59 4.17 1.06 -11.81
N ALA A 60 3.85 1.47 -10.58
CA ALA A 60 3.61 0.56 -9.45
C ALA A 60 2.47 -0.43 -9.75
N VAL A 61 1.33 0.06 -10.24
CA VAL A 61 0.20 -0.79 -10.63
C VAL A 61 0.55 -1.68 -11.82
N ALA A 62 1.31 -1.16 -12.79
CA ALA A 62 1.75 -1.93 -13.96
C ALA A 62 2.72 -3.06 -13.60
N LEU A 63 3.55 -2.89 -12.56
CA LEU A 63 4.38 -3.96 -12.01
C LEU A 63 3.52 -5.06 -11.35
N ALA A 64 2.46 -4.66 -10.64
CA ALA A 64 1.62 -5.58 -9.88
C ALA A 64 0.62 -6.36 -10.75
N HIS A 65 0.16 -5.74 -11.83
CA HIS A 65 -0.80 -6.34 -12.77
C HIS A 65 -0.20 -6.47 -14.17
N PRO A 66 0.79 -7.34 -14.40
CA PRO A 66 1.51 -7.41 -15.67
C PRO A 66 0.66 -7.92 -16.85
N THR A 67 -0.48 -8.54 -16.59
CA THR A 67 -1.28 -9.27 -17.61
C THR A 67 -2.69 -8.74 -17.83
N VAL A 68 -3.19 -7.85 -16.97
CA VAL A 68 -4.56 -7.32 -17.11
C VAL A 68 -4.65 -6.39 -18.32
N SER A 69 -5.85 -6.22 -18.85
CA SER A 69 -6.11 -5.26 -19.94
C SER A 69 -5.77 -3.82 -19.54
N GLY A 70 -5.55 -2.95 -20.54
CA GLY A 70 -5.34 -1.52 -20.30
C GLY A 70 -6.50 -0.85 -19.56
N GLU A 71 -7.73 -1.32 -19.76
CA GLU A 71 -8.93 -0.81 -19.08
C GLU A 71 -8.92 -1.12 -17.57
N HIS A 72 -8.56 -2.35 -17.18
CA HIS A 72 -8.42 -2.71 -15.76
C HIS A 72 -7.17 -2.10 -15.13
N LEU A 73 -6.06 -1.99 -15.89
CA LEU A 73 -4.87 -1.29 -15.42
C LEU A 73 -5.23 0.16 -15.08
N ARG A 74 -6.04 0.82 -15.92
CA ARG A 74 -6.52 2.18 -15.69
C ARG A 74 -7.33 2.30 -14.40
N VAL A 75 -8.26 1.38 -14.15
CA VAL A 75 -9.00 1.37 -12.88
C VAL A 75 -8.04 1.24 -11.70
N GLY A 76 -7.07 0.32 -11.78
CA GLY A 76 -6.02 0.19 -10.77
C GLY A 76 -5.28 1.51 -10.53
N CYS A 77 -4.80 2.18 -11.56
CA CYS A 77 -4.09 3.46 -11.39
C CYS A 77 -4.96 4.52 -10.68
N GLU A 78 -6.23 4.67 -11.07
CA GLU A 78 -7.15 5.62 -10.42
C GLU A 78 -7.42 5.26 -8.94
N VAL A 79 -7.51 3.96 -8.61
CA VAL A 79 -7.64 3.50 -7.21
C VAL A 79 -6.39 3.87 -6.39
N LEU A 80 -5.18 3.67 -6.93
CA LEU A 80 -3.94 4.02 -6.23
C LEU A 80 -3.81 5.53 -6.04
N ASP A 81 -4.20 6.32 -7.04
CA ASP A 81 -4.21 7.79 -6.92
C ASP A 81 -5.15 8.24 -5.81
N VAL A 82 -6.37 7.71 -5.76
CA VAL A 82 -7.33 8.00 -4.67
C VAL A 82 -6.77 7.57 -3.32
N GLN A 83 -6.21 6.37 -3.22
CA GLN A 83 -5.63 5.84 -1.98
C GLN A 83 -4.51 6.75 -1.46
N LEU A 84 -3.61 7.22 -2.33
CA LEU A 84 -2.52 8.10 -1.92
C LEU A 84 -3.02 9.50 -1.53
N VAL A 85 -4.07 10.03 -2.19
CA VAL A 85 -4.68 11.31 -1.79
C VAL A 85 -5.33 11.16 -0.42
N VAL A 86 -6.03 10.05 -0.15
CA VAL A 86 -6.59 9.77 1.18
C VAL A 86 -5.48 9.74 2.22
N ASP A 87 -4.42 8.96 2.02
CA ASP A 87 -3.29 8.87 2.96
C ASP A 87 -2.71 10.27 3.26
N GLU A 88 -2.32 11.02 2.23
CA GLU A 88 -1.64 12.32 2.43
C GLU A 88 -2.53 13.36 3.13
N VAL A 89 -3.83 13.37 2.85
CA VAL A 89 -4.76 14.34 3.45
C VAL A 89 -5.14 13.92 4.87
N THR A 90 -5.43 12.63 5.09
CA THR A 90 -5.76 12.12 6.43
C THR A 90 -4.56 12.18 7.37
N ASP A 91 -3.34 11.99 6.86
CA ASP A 91 -2.12 12.03 7.66
C ASP A 91 -1.83 13.39 8.30
N ARG A 92 -2.28 14.46 7.63
CA ARG A 92 -2.14 15.87 8.05
C ARG A 92 -3.38 16.39 8.79
N SER A 93 -4.43 15.57 8.91
CA SER A 93 -5.71 15.95 9.51
C SER A 93 -5.78 15.58 10.99
N THR A 94 -6.67 16.25 11.73
CA THR A 94 -7.13 15.75 13.04
C THR A 94 -7.94 14.47 12.85
N ALA A 95 -8.13 13.68 13.91
CA ALA A 95 -8.99 12.49 13.87
C ALA A 95 -10.41 12.81 13.32
N ALA A 96 -10.99 13.95 13.69
CA ALA A 96 -12.29 14.38 13.18
C ALA A 96 -12.26 14.73 11.69
N GLY A 97 -11.18 15.38 11.23
CA GLY A 97 -10.98 15.70 9.81
C GLY A 97 -10.79 14.45 8.95
N ALA A 98 -9.93 13.53 9.39
CA ALA A 98 -9.68 12.25 8.73
C ALA A 98 -10.97 11.43 8.60
N LYS A 99 -11.77 11.35 9.67
CA LYS A 99 -13.10 10.71 9.64
C LYS A 99 -14.02 11.35 8.60
N GLY A 100 -14.07 12.67 8.52
CA GLY A 100 -14.90 13.38 7.54
C GLY A 100 -14.51 13.06 6.09
N ILE A 101 -13.21 13.01 5.80
CA ILE A 101 -12.69 12.63 4.48
C ILE A 101 -13.06 11.17 4.17
N VAL A 102 -12.84 10.26 5.12
CA VAL A 102 -13.20 8.84 4.99
C VAL A 102 -14.69 8.65 4.71
N ASP A 103 -15.57 9.37 5.42
CA ASP A 103 -17.02 9.30 5.20
C ASP A 103 -17.40 9.77 3.78
N ILE A 104 -16.74 10.81 3.25
CA ILE A 104 -16.92 11.30 1.87
C ILE A 104 -16.54 10.21 0.86
N VAL A 105 -15.36 9.60 1.02
CA VAL A 105 -14.85 8.58 0.09
C VAL A 105 -15.72 7.33 0.12
N ILE A 106 -16.14 6.88 1.30
CA ILE A 106 -17.08 5.74 1.43
C ILE A 106 -18.41 6.06 0.72
N ASP A 107 -18.98 7.24 0.94
CA ASP A 107 -20.24 7.63 0.27
C ASP A 107 -20.07 7.67 -1.26
N ALA A 108 -18.94 8.17 -1.78
CA ALA A 108 -18.65 8.18 -3.20
C ALA A 108 -18.42 6.79 -3.80
N LEU A 109 -17.70 5.92 -3.07
CA LEU A 109 -17.42 4.54 -3.43
C LEU A 109 -18.72 3.74 -3.62
N HIS A 110 -19.66 3.86 -2.67
CA HIS A 110 -20.94 3.16 -2.69
C HIS A 110 -21.98 3.81 -3.62
N ASN A 111 -21.84 5.09 -3.96
CA ASN A 111 -22.80 5.84 -4.77
C ASN A 111 -22.14 6.51 -6.00
N PRO A 112 -21.62 5.73 -6.98
CA PRO A 112 -20.85 6.24 -8.12
C PRO A 112 -21.63 7.17 -9.07
N TYR A 113 -22.96 7.23 -8.96
CA TYR A 113 -23.83 8.10 -9.76
C TYR A 113 -24.40 9.28 -8.99
N LYS A 114 -24.11 9.40 -7.70
CA LYS A 114 -24.54 10.53 -6.88
C LYS A 114 -23.65 11.73 -7.20
N ILE A 115 -24.26 12.84 -7.62
CA ILE A 115 -23.57 14.11 -7.82
C ILE A 115 -22.95 14.55 -6.49
N ARG A 116 -21.67 14.92 -6.51
CA ARG A 116 -20.96 15.38 -5.31
C ARG A 116 -21.38 16.82 -4.94
N PRO A 117 -21.57 17.14 -3.65
CA PRO A 117 -21.90 18.49 -3.23
C PRO A 117 -20.83 19.52 -3.63
N GLU A 118 -21.26 20.75 -3.94
CA GLU A 118 -20.34 21.87 -4.16
C GLU A 118 -19.55 22.17 -2.87
N GLY A 119 -18.24 22.35 -2.99
CA GLY A 119 -17.35 22.58 -1.86
C GLY A 119 -16.97 21.34 -1.04
N GLU A 120 -17.41 20.14 -1.44
CA GLU A 120 -16.89 18.89 -0.87
C GLU A 120 -15.41 18.69 -1.24
N TYR A 121 -14.69 17.94 -0.40
CA TYR A 121 -13.31 17.57 -0.69
C TYR A 121 -13.22 16.77 -1.99
N ILE A 122 -12.28 17.15 -2.86
CA ILE A 122 -12.20 16.67 -4.25
C ILE A 122 -12.04 15.15 -4.40
N VAL A 123 -11.46 14.50 -3.39
CA VAL A 123 -11.31 13.05 -3.33
C VAL A 123 -12.64 12.30 -3.46
N GLY A 124 -13.77 12.93 -3.05
CA GLY A 124 -15.11 12.39 -3.25
C GLY A 124 -15.47 12.27 -4.73
N GLU A 125 -15.15 13.27 -5.55
CA GLU A 125 -15.40 13.22 -7.00
C GLU A 125 -14.43 12.25 -7.69
N MET A 126 -13.17 12.21 -7.26
CA MET A 126 -12.18 11.23 -7.76
C MET A 126 -12.68 9.79 -7.54
N MET A 127 -13.05 9.45 -6.30
CA MET A 127 -13.56 8.12 -5.96
C MET A 127 -14.88 7.83 -6.68
N ARG A 128 -15.76 8.82 -6.86
CA ARG A 128 -17.01 8.64 -7.61
C ARG A 128 -16.74 8.23 -9.06
N GLN A 129 -15.83 8.92 -9.75
CA GLN A 129 -15.47 8.59 -11.13
C GLN A 129 -14.78 7.22 -11.23
N CYS A 130 -13.84 6.96 -10.32
CA CYS A 130 -13.13 5.67 -10.25
C CYS A 130 -14.10 4.51 -10.00
N SER A 131 -15.01 4.64 -9.03
CA SER A 131 -16.05 3.64 -8.74
C SER A 131 -17.00 3.43 -9.92
N ALA A 132 -17.43 4.51 -10.58
CA ALA A 132 -18.28 4.42 -11.78
C ALA A 132 -17.60 3.65 -12.92
N ARG A 133 -16.29 3.82 -13.11
CA ARG A 133 -15.51 3.07 -14.10
C ARG A 133 -15.32 1.63 -13.68
N ALA A 134 -14.89 1.39 -12.45
CA ALA A 134 -14.68 0.06 -11.88
C ALA A 134 -15.94 -0.80 -12.01
N MET A 135 -17.11 -0.25 -11.70
CA MET A 135 -18.39 -0.96 -11.77
C MET A 135 -18.78 -1.41 -13.19
N GLN A 136 -18.25 -0.77 -14.24
CA GLN A 136 -18.57 -1.12 -15.63
C GLN A 136 -17.73 -2.29 -16.16
N THR A 137 -16.55 -2.53 -15.57
CA THR A 137 -15.51 -3.36 -16.19
C THR A 137 -15.12 -4.54 -15.31
N ILE A 138 -15.04 -4.32 -13.99
CA ILE A 138 -14.66 -5.34 -13.02
C ILE A 138 -15.71 -6.44 -12.94
N SER A 139 -15.25 -7.67 -12.75
CA SER A 139 -16.09 -8.85 -12.59
C SER A 139 -17.12 -8.70 -11.46
N THR A 140 -18.26 -9.38 -11.65
CA THR A 140 -19.41 -9.29 -10.73
C THR A 140 -19.12 -9.82 -9.32
N THR A 141 -18.14 -10.71 -9.16
CA THR A 141 -17.73 -11.20 -7.83
C THR A 141 -16.59 -10.38 -7.23
N CYS A 142 -15.76 -9.72 -8.06
CA CYS A 142 -14.66 -8.87 -7.59
C CYS A 142 -15.17 -7.51 -7.09
N TYR A 143 -16.09 -6.86 -7.80
CA TYR A 143 -16.51 -5.50 -7.46
C TYR A 143 -17.07 -5.38 -6.02
N PRO A 144 -17.99 -6.24 -5.54
CA PRO A 144 -18.45 -6.18 -4.14
C PRO A 144 -17.31 -6.37 -3.13
N ARG A 145 -16.37 -7.30 -3.39
CA ARG A 145 -15.21 -7.54 -2.52
C ARG A 145 -14.28 -6.33 -2.46
N PHE A 146 -14.08 -5.65 -3.59
CA PHE A 146 -13.33 -4.40 -3.64
C PHE A 146 -14.01 -3.32 -2.80
N ILE A 147 -15.32 -3.12 -2.98
CA ILE A 147 -16.09 -2.13 -2.19
C ILE A 147 -15.98 -2.42 -0.69
N ASP A 148 -16.15 -3.68 -0.27
CA ASP A 148 -16.11 -4.07 1.14
C ASP A 148 -14.71 -3.92 1.75
N SER A 149 -13.68 -4.39 1.06
CA SER A 149 -12.29 -4.29 1.52
C SER A 149 -11.79 -2.84 1.55
N PHE A 150 -12.12 -2.03 0.54
CA PHE A 150 -11.74 -0.61 0.52
C PHE A 150 -12.48 0.19 1.60
N THR A 151 -13.76 -0.12 1.85
CA THR A 151 -14.51 0.45 2.98
C THR A 151 -13.87 0.10 4.32
N THR A 152 -13.40 -1.15 4.47
CA THR A 152 -12.72 -1.61 5.69
C THR A 152 -11.41 -0.86 5.91
N TYR A 153 -10.59 -0.74 4.86
CA TYR A 153 -9.36 0.06 4.88
C TYR A 153 -9.62 1.53 5.26
N LEU A 154 -10.58 2.20 4.62
CA LEU A 154 -10.89 3.60 4.92
C LEU A 154 -11.32 3.81 6.37
N ARG A 155 -12.11 2.88 6.93
CA ARG A 155 -12.46 2.93 8.36
C ARG A 155 -11.24 2.75 9.26
N ALA A 156 -10.32 1.86 8.89
CA ALA A 156 -9.08 1.65 9.63
C ALA A 156 -8.18 2.90 9.61
N VAL A 157 -8.09 3.62 8.48
CA VAL A 157 -7.38 4.92 8.38
C VAL A 157 -7.97 5.96 9.34
N ALA A 158 -9.29 6.02 9.50
CA ALA A 158 -9.91 6.91 10.47
C ALA A 158 -9.56 6.55 11.93
N VAL A 159 -9.39 5.26 12.22
CA VAL A 159 -8.93 4.78 13.55
C VAL A 159 -7.45 5.11 13.75
N GLU A 160 -6.62 4.94 12.72
CA GLU A 160 -5.20 5.29 12.76
C GLU A 160 -4.95 6.76 13.10
N ALA A 161 -5.78 7.67 12.58
CA ALA A 161 -5.71 9.08 12.93
C ALA A 161 -5.95 9.34 14.43
N ILE A 162 -6.82 8.54 15.07
CA ILE A 162 -7.06 8.61 16.53
C ILE A 162 -5.83 8.08 17.29
N ASP A 163 -5.29 6.95 16.86
CA ASP A 163 -4.17 6.30 17.55
C ASP A 163 -2.89 7.14 17.48
N ARG A 164 -2.68 7.84 16.36
CA ARG A 164 -1.59 8.80 16.16
C ARG A 164 -1.62 9.96 17.16
N GLU A 165 -2.81 10.48 17.49
CA GLU A 165 -2.96 11.53 18.49
C GLU A 165 -2.62 11.03 19.91
N GLN A 166 -2.73 9.72 20.16
CA GLN A 166 -2.49 9.10 21.46
C GLN A 166 -1.05 8.58 21.64
N GLY A 167 -0.27 8.47 20.55
CA GLY A 167 1.15 8.09 20.59
C GLY A 167 1.40 6.65 21.05
N HIS A 168 0.51 5.72 20.71
CA HIS A 168 0.63 4.32 21.09
C HIS A 168 1.66 3.58 20.20
N CYS A 169 2.52 2.76 20.80
CA CYS A 169 3.40 1.83 20.07
C CYS A 169 2.86 0.41 20.27
N LEU A 170 2.51 -0.26 19.18
CA LEU A 170 1.94 -1.61 19.22
C LEU A 170 3.02 -2.66 19.50
N GLY A 171 2.63 -3.81 20.07
CA GLY A 171 3.48 -5.01 20.05
C GLY A 171 3.46 -5.68 18.67
N ILE A 172 4.38 -6.61 18.41
CA ILE A 172 4.57 -7.24 17.09
C ILE A 172 3.29 -7.89 16.54
N ASP A 173 2.59 -8.68 17.36
CA ASP A 173 1.38 -9.39 16.90
C ASP A 173 0.23 -8.42 16.59
N ASP A 174 0.11 -7.33 17.34
CA ASP A 174 -0.93 -6.33 17.12
C ASP A 174 -0.56 -5.40 15.96
N HIS A 175 0.72 -5.14 15.74
CA HIS A 175 1.23 -4.44 14.55
C HIS A 175 0.77 -5.10 13.26
N PHE A 176 0.93 -6.42 13.11
CA PHE A 176 0.49 -7.10 11.89
C PHE A 176 -1.03 -7.08 11.69
N LYS A 177 -1.82 -7.30 12.74
CA LYS A 177 -3.30 -7.20 12.63
C LYS A 177 -3.71 -5.81 12.19
N TYR A 178 -3.14 -4.80 12.83
CA TYR A 178 -3.39 -3.40 12.54
C TYR A 178 -2.98 -3.05 11.10
N ARG A 179 -1.77 -3.41 10.67
CA ARG A 179 -1.25 -3.11 9.33
C ARG A 179 -1.97 -3.85 8.20
N ARG A 180 -2.57 -5.02 8.45
CA ARG A 180 -3.43 -5.66 7.44
C ARG A 180 -4.68 -4.84 7.13
N GLU A 181 -5.19 -4.08 8.10
CA GLU A 181 -6.35 -3.21 7.92
C GLU A 181 -5.93 -1.82 7.39
N THR A 182 -4.89 -1.21 7.96
CA THR A 182 -4.45 0.16 7.62
C THR A 182 -3.53 0.23 6.41
N GLY A 183 -2.75 -0.81 6.12
CA GLY A 183 -1.80 -0.84 5.00
C GLY A 183 -2.44 -0.90 3.62
N GLY A 184 -3.77 -1.04 3.53
CA GLY A 184 -4.52 -0.89 2.29
C GLY A 184 -4.24 -1.95 1.22
N MET A 185 -3.67 -3.10 1.58
CA MET A 185 -3.36 -4.18 0.62
C MET A 185 -4.55 -5.09 0.28
N LEU A 186 -5.50 -5.26 1.20
CA LEU A 186 -6.66 -6.13 0.98
C LEU A 186 -7.53 -5.71 -0.22
N PRO A 187 -7.78 -4.40 -0.47
CA PRO A 187 -8.44 -3.95 -1.70
C PRO A 187 -7.72 -4.38 -2.98
N TRP A 188 -6.38 -4.32 -2.99
CA TRP A 188 -5.59 -4.78 -4.13
C TRP A 188 -5.71 -6.28 -4.37
N PHE A 189 -5.77 -7.07 -3.30
CA PHE A 189 -6.02 -8.50 -3.42
C PHE A 189 -7.44 -8.81 -3.89
N ALA A 190 -8.43 -7.98 -3.59
CA ALA A 190 -9.74 -8.09 -4.24
C ALA A 190 -9.60 -7.82 -5.76
N LEU A 191 -8.88 -6.76 -6.14
CA LEU A 191 -8.64 -6.36 -7.53
C LEU A 191 -7.76 -7.32 -8.34
N CYS A 192 -7.01 -8.24 -7.71
CA CYS A 192 -6.44 -9.39 -8.44
C CYS A 192 -7.51 -10.20 -9.17
N GLY A 193 -8.78 -10.12 -8.73
CA GLY A 193 -9.93 -10.77 -9.35
C GLY A 193 -10.63 -9.98 -10.47
N MET A 194 -10.09 -8.84 -10.93
CA MET A 194 -10.78 -7.91 -11.83
C MET A 194 -11.39 -8.56 -13.08
N GLU A 195 -10.68 -9.51 -13.70
CA GLU A 195 -11.08 -10.18 -14.95
C GLU A 195 -11.71 -11.57 -14.74
N MET A 196 -11.95 -11.97 -13.48
CA MET A 196 -12.38 -13.33 -13.14
C MET A 196 -13.59 -13.37 -12.20
N ASN A 197 -14.52 -14.28 -12.46
CA ASN A 197 -15.62 -14.56 -11.55
C ASN A 197 -15.24 -15.71 -10.60
N LEU A 198 -14.23 -15.50 -9.77
CA LEU A 198 -13.81 -16.48 -8.76
C LEU A 198 -14.95 -16.66 -7.73
N PRO A 199 -15.42 -17.89 -7.42
CA PRO A 199 -16.50 -18.11 -6.46
C PRO A 199 -16.15 -17.65 -5.03
N ASP A 200 -17.16 -17.22 -4.28
CA ASP A 200 -17.00 -16.76 -2.89
C ASP A 200 -16.45 -17.86 -1.97
N GLU A 201 -16.92 -19.10 -2.13
CA GLU A 201 -16.44 -20.24 -1.34
C GLU A 201 -14.94 -20.51 -1.50
N VAL A 202 -14.37 -20.10 -2.64
CA VAL A 202 -12.94 -20.24 -2.94
C VAL A 202 -12.18 -19.04 -2.38
N TYR A 203 -12.65 -17.82 -2.67
CA TYR A 203 -12.01 -16.59 -2.19
C TYR A 203 -11.93 -16.54 -0.66
N HIS A 204 -12.98 -16.99 0.03
CA HIS A 204 -13.06 -17.05 1.48
C HIS A 204 -12.55 -18.38 2.07
N HIS A 205 -12.03 -19.29 1.23
CA HIS A 205 -11.48 -20.54 1.74
C HIS A 205 -10.29 -20.24 2.67
N PRO A 206 -10.18 -20.88 3.85
CA PRO A 206 -9.11 -20.58 4.81
C PRO A 206 -7.71 -20.62 4.24
N ALA A 207 -7.42 -21.56 3.32
CA ALA A 207 -6.12 -21.64 2.66
C ALA A 207 -5.81 -20.43 1.75
N VAL A 208 -6.82 -19.86 1.07
CA VAL A 208 -6.64 -18.64 0.27
C VAL A 208 -6.41 -17.44 1.17
N VAL A 209 -7.25 -17.28 2.21
CA VAL A 209 -7.11 -16.21 3.21
C VAL A 209 -5.74 -16.24 3.88
N ASP A 210 -5.24 -17.43 4.25
CA ASP A 210 -3.90 -17.62 4.82
C ASP A 210 -2.78 -17.05 3.92
N MET A 211 -2.88 -17.30 2.61
CA MET A 211 -1.94 -16.78 1.63
C MET A 211 -2.08 -15.27 1.42
N LEU A 212 -3.30 -14.73 1.45
CA LEU A 212 -3.52 -13.28 1.41
C LEU A 212 -2.91 -12.58 2.62
N GLU A 213 -3.10 -13.12 3.82
CA GLU A 213 -2.46 -12.59 5.03
C GLU A 213 -0.94 -12.66 4.92
N CYS A 214 -0.37 -13.78 4.46
CA CYS A 214 1.07 -13.88 4.24
C CYS A 214 1.57 -12.83 3.25
N ALA A 215 0.86 -12.61 2.14
CA ALA A 215 1.25 -11.62 1.14
C ALA A 215 1.17 -10.18 1.67
N ALA A 216 0.12 -9.83 2.42
CA ALA A 216 0.00 -8.54 3.08
C ALA A 216 1.16 -8.31 4.07
N ASP A 217 1.50 -9.32 4.88
CA ASP A 217 2.59 -9.22 5.85
C ASP A 217 3.96 -9.15 5.18
N LEU A 218 4.18 -9.90 4.08
CA LEU A 218 5.42 -9.80 3.28
C LEU A 218 5.63 -8.37 2.78
N ILE A 219 4.59 -7.78 2.19
CA ILE A 219 4.59 -6.40 1.69
C ILE A 219 4.83 -5.40 2.83
N THR A 220 4.17 -5.59 3.97
CA THR A 220 4.34 -4.75 5.16
C THR A 220 5.78 -4.79 5.67
N VAL A 221 6.36 -5.99 5.81
CA VAL A 221 7.74 -6.15 6.28
C VAL A 221 8.72 -5.48 5.32
N ASP A 222 8.56 -5.70 4.01
CA ASP A 222 9.39 -5.05 3.00
C ASP A 222 9.27 -3.52 3.05
N ASN A 223 8.04 -3.00 3.14
CA ASN A 223 7.77 -1.58 3.22
C ASN A 223 8.43 -0.97 4.46
N ASP A 224 8.18 -1.53 5.64
CA ASP A 224 8.72 -1.03 6.90
C ASP A 224 10.25 -1.10 6.94
N MET A 225 10.91 -2.06 6.24
CA MET A 225 12.37 -2.09 6.11
C MET A 225 12.91 -0.95 5.22
N VAL A 226 12.29 -0.70 4.06
CA VAL A 226 12.78 0.30 3.10
C VAL A 226 12.40 1.73 3.51
N SER A 227 11.25 1.91 4.16
CA SER A 227 10.74 3.21 4.60
C SER A 227 11.37 3.68 5.92
N TYR A 228 11.89 2.76 6.74
CA TYR A 228 12.40 3.07 8.08
C TYR A 228 13.34 4.27 8.12
N ASN A 229 14.28 4.40 7.18
CA ASN A 229 15.27 5.48 7.21
C ASN A 229 14.61 6.87 7.08
N LYS A 230 13.57 6.97 6.25
CA LYS A 230 12.76 8.18 6.10
C LYS A 230 11.95 8.42 7.38
N GLU A 231 11.18 7.42 7.81
CA GLU A 231 10.27 7.54 8.95
C GLU A 231 10.99 7.88 10.25
N GLN A 232 12.13 7.25 10.52
CA GLN A 232 12.93 7.54 11.73
C GLN A 232 13.53 8.94 11.70
N ALA A 233 13.81 9.47 10.50
CA ALA A 233 14.36 10.81 10.33
C ALA A 233 13.28 11.86 10.59
N ASP A 234 12.06 11.60 10.15
CA ASP A 234 10.91 12.50 10.30
C ASP A 234 10.18 12.32 11.65
N GLY A 235 10.53 11.27 12.42
CA GLY A 235 9.95 10.99 13.74
C GLY A 235 8.59 10.29 13.68
N THR A 236 8.28 9.65 12.56
CA THR A 236 7.02 8.93 12.30
C THR A 236 7.20 7.41 12.31
N ASP A 237 8.32 6.91 12.86
CA ASP A 237 8.70 5.49 12.89
C ASP A 237 7.96 4.64 13.94
N TYR A 238 6.98 5.21 14.65
CA TYR A 238 6.24 4.51 15.71
C TYR A 238 5.39 3.35 15.19
N ASN A 239 4.90 3.44 13.95
CA ASN A 239 4.17 2.39 13.23
C ASN A 239 5.08 1.56 12.30
N SER A 240 6.40 1.58 12.49
CA SER A 240 7.34 0.72 11.75
C SER A 240 7.62 -0.57 12.53
N LEU A 241 7.50 -1.73 11.87
CA LEU A 241 7.88 -3.02 12.44
C LEU A 241 9.30 -3.01 13.02
N ILE A 242 10.22 -2.28 12.40
CA ILE A 242 11.61 -2.20 12.87
C ILE A 242 11.68 -1.54 14.25
N THR A 243 10.95 -0.44 14.45
CA THR A 243 10.85 0.22 15.75
C THR A 243 10.17 -0.68 16.77
N VAL A 244 9.05 -1.31 16.41
CA VAL A 244 8.31 -2.24 17.27
C VAL A 244 9.22 -3.36 17.77
N VAL A 245 9.97 -4.01 16.87
CA VAL A 245 10.91 -5.10 17.20
C VAL A 245 12.06 -4.62 18.08
N MET A 246 12.60 -3.42 17.81
CA MET A 246 13.65 -2.83 18.64
C MET A 246 13.16 -2.57 20.07
N VAL A 247 11.94 -2.05 20.23
CA VAL A 247 11.34 -1.74 21.54
C VAL A 247 10.99 -3.02 22.29
N GLU A 248 10.28 -3.94 21.64
CA GLU A 248 9.77 -5.15 22.30
C GLU A 248 10.88 -6.11 22.74
N PHE A 249 11.92 -6.28 21.92
CA PHE A 249 13.04 -7.19 22.21
C PHE A 249 14.32 -6.50 22.71
N GLY A 250 14.34 -5.18 22.81
CA GLY A 250 15.53 -4.43 23.21
C GLY A 250 16.71 -4.58 22.24
N LEU A 251 16.41 -4.70 20.94
CA LEU A 251 17.40 -4.93 19.88
C LEU A 251 17.95 -3.63 19.31
N ASP A 252 19.17 -3.69 18.76
CA ASP A 252 19.65 -2.64 17.86
C ASP A 252 19.01 -2.78 16.47
N ILE A 253 19.13 -1.71 15.68
CA ILE A 253 18.54 -1.64 14.34
C ILE A 253 19.03 -2.74 13.39
N GLY A 254 20.30 -3.14 13.47
CA GLY A 254 20.83 -4.20 12.60
C GLY A 254 20.21 -5.55 12.95
N SER A 255 20.07 -5.82 14.24
CA SER A 255 19.41 -7.02 14.77
C SER A 255 17.91 -7.03 14.48
N ALA A 256 17.24 -5.88 14.52
CA ALA A 256 15.84 -5.75 14.14
C ALA A 256 15.62 -5.98 12.63
N MET A 257 16.49 -5.44 11.76
CA MET A 257 16.49 -5.75 10.32
C MET A 257 16.71 -7.25 10.07
N GLY A 258 17.63 -7.88 10.81
CA GLY A 258 17.86 -9.33 10.75
C GLY A 258 16.64 -10.15 11.20
N TRP A 259 15.94 -9.70 12.24
CA TRP A 259 14.70 -10.31 12.68
C TRP A 259 13.60 -10.20 11.63
N ALA A 260 13.41 -9.01 11.04
CA ALA A 260 12.43 -8.77 9.99
C ALA A 260 12.68 -9.66 8.76
N ALA A 261 13.95 -9.81 8.35
CA ALA A 261 14.35 -10.73 7.28
C ALA A 261 13.99 -12.19 7.58
N ALA A 262 14.23 -12.63 8.81
CA ALA A 262 13.91 -13.99 9.24
C ALA A 262 12.40 -14.22 9.29
N TYR A 263 11.64 -13.22 9.74
CA TYR A 263 10.17 -13.26 9.74
C TYR A 263 9.62 -13.31 8.31
N HIS A 264 10.10 -12.42 7.43
CA HIS A 264 9.78 -12.44 5.99
C HIS A 264 10.05 -13.82 5.38
N THR A 265 11.19 -14.44 5.70
CA THR A 265 11.51 -15.79 5.20
C THR A 265 10.47 -16.84 5.64
N LYS A 266 9.99 -16.78 6.89
CA LYS A 266 8.93 -17.67 7.38
C LYS A 266 7.62 -17.47 6.62
N LEU A 267 7.21 -16.22 6.41
CA LEU A 267 6.01 -15.88 5.65
C LEU A 267 6.11 -16.38 4.20
N LYS A 268 7.28 -16.17 3.56
CA LYS A 268 7.57 -16.64 2.20
C LYS A 268 7.40 -18.15 2.10
N THR A 269 7.98 -18.90 3.05
CA THR A 269 7.85 -20.34 3.11
C THR A 269 6.38 -20.78 3.31
N ARG A 270 5.63 -20.11 4.20
CA ARG A 270 4.21 -20.40 4.41
C ARG A 270 3.39 -20.17 3.15
N PHE A 271 3.57 -19.04 2.46
CA PHE A 271 2.90 -18.74 1.19
C PHE A 271 3.20 -19.80 0.12
N ILE A 272 4.47 -20.13 -0.09
CA ILE A 272 4.88 -21.14 -1.09
C ILE A 272 4.33 -22.53 -0.75
N ASN A 273 4.36 -22.91 0.52
CA ASN A 273 3.74 -24.17 0.96
C ASN A 273 2.22 -24.14 0.79
N GLY A 274 1.57 -22.99 0.98
CA GLY A 274 0.15 -22.80 0.73
C GLY A 274 -0.23 -23.11 -0.72
N LEU A 275 0.55 -22.63 -1.69
CA LEU A 275 0.33 -22.93 -3.12
C LEU A 275 0.44 -24.43 -3.42
N ALA A 276 1.40 -25.11 -2.81
CA ALA A 276 1.61 -26.54 -3.02
C ALA A 276 0.49 -27.41 -2.42
N ASN A 277 -0.25 -26.88 -1.44
CA ASN A 277 -1.29 -27.59 -0.69
C ASN A 277 -2.69 -26.99 -0.90
N ILE A 278 -2.86 -26.11 -1.91
CA ILE A 278 -4.15 -25.51 -2.19
C ILE A 278 -5.15 -26.61 -2.60
N PRO A 279 -6.38 -26.63 -2.07
CA PRO A 279 -7.38 -27.59 -2.50
C PRO A 279 -7.70 -27.46 -3.99
N SER A 280 -8.25 -28.52 -4.56
CA SER A 280 -8.86 -28.46 -5.89
C SER A 280 -10.36 -28.25 -5.76
N TRP A 281 -10.89 -27.32 -6.55
CA TRP A 281 -12.34 -27.10 -6.75
C TRP A 281 -12.78 -27.55 -8.15
N GLY A 282 -11.90 -28.26 -8.86
CA GLY A 282 -12.11 -28.75 -10.21
C GLY A 282 -11.38 -27.92 -11.27
N PRO A 283 -11.05 -28.52 -12.43
CA PRO A 283 -10.05 -27.96 -13.34
C PRO A 283 -10.31 -26.52 -13.81
N SER A 284 -11.57 -26.13 -14.01
CA SER A 284 -11.93 -24.79 -14.45
C SER A 284 -11.71 -23.73 -13.36
N ILE A 285 -12.02 -24.06 -12.10
CA ILE A 285 -11.85 -23.15 -10.97
C ILE A 285 -10.38 -23.10 -10.56
N ASP A 286 -9.67 -24.22 -10.62
CA ASP A 286 -8.25 -24.29 -10.29
C ASP A 286 -7.38 -23.38 -11.18
N ILE A 287 -7.77 -23.18 -12.45
CA ILE A 287 -7.13 -22.20 -13.34
C ILE A 287 -7.31 -20.78 -12.80
N LEU A 288 -8.54 -20.41 -12.40
CA LEU A 288 -8.84 -19.08 -11.84
C LEU A 288 -8.12 -18.87 -10.49
N VAL A 289 -8.08 -19.89 -9.63
CA VAL A 289 -7.34 -19.85 -8.36
C VAL A 289 -5.86 -19.60 -8.61
N LYS A 290 -5.27 -20.32 -9.56
CA LYS A 290 -3.86 -20.14 -9.91
C LYS A 290 -3.61 -18.72 -10.40
N GLU A 291 -4.42 -18.22 -11.33
CA GLU A 291 -4.28 -16.86 -11.88
C GLU A 291 -4.45 -15.78 -10.80
N TYR A 292 -5.44 -15.95 -9.92
CA TYR A 292 -5.67 -15.08 -8.78
C TYR A 292 -4.46 -15.00 -7.84
N LEU A 293 -3.92 -16.16 -7.45
CA LEU A 293 -2.78 -16.24 -6.54
C LEU A 293 -1.46 -15.82 -7.21
N ASP A 294 -1.34 -15.98 -8.53
CA ASP A 294 -0.25 -15.39 -9.30
C ASP A 294 -0.32 -13.85 -9.24
N GLY A 295 -1.51 -13.26 -9.33
CA GLY A 295 -1.73 -11.82 -9.11
C GLY A 295 -1.27 -11.37 -7.73
N VAL A 296 -1.64 -12.11 -6.67
CA VAL A 296 -1.19 -11.84 -5.29
C VAL A 296 0.34 -11.94 -5.18
N GLY A 297 0.95 -12.96 -5.79
CA GLY A 297 2.41 -13.12 -5.81
C GLY A 297 3.14 -12.01 -6.56
N ASN A 298 2.55 -11.50 -7.65
CA ASN A 298 3.04 -10.35 -8.39
C ASN A 298 2.99 -9.06 -7.56
N TRP A 299 1.96 -8.84 -6.74
CA TRP A 299 1.90 -7.69 -5.83
C TRP A 299 3.08 -7.64 -4.85
N VAL A 300 3.47 -8.79 -4.28
CA VAL A 300 4.66 -8.88 -3.41
C VAL A 300 5.93 -8.49 -4.19
N ARG A 301 6.08 -9.00 -5.42
CA ARG A 301 7.22 -8.65 -6.28
C ARG A 301 7.21 -7.16 -6.66
N ALA A 302 6.04 -6.62 -6.98
CA ALA A 302 5.85 -5.24 -7.43
C ALA A 302 6.21 -4.25 -6.33
N ASN A 303 5.77 -4.49 -5.10
CA ASN A 303 6.13 -3.66 -3.94
C ASN A 303 7.66 -3.59 -3.76
N TYR A 304 8.33 -4.74 -3.84
CA TYR A 304 9.79 -4.79 -3.76
C TYR A 304 10.44 -4.00 -4.90
N CYS A 305 10.04 -4.24 -6.16
CA CYS A 305 10.62 -3.55 -7.31
C CYS A 305 10.40 -2.04 -7.26
N TRP A 306 9.17 -1.61 -6.99
CA TRP A 306 8.81 -0.20 -6.90
C TRP A 306 9.61 0.54 -5.82
N SER A 307 9.92 -0.12 -4.70
CA SER A 307 10.73 0.46 -3.62
C SER A 307 12.15 0.86 -4.03
N PHE A 308 12.70 0.28 -5.10
CA PHE A 308 14.02 0.63 -5.65
C PHE A 308 13.96 1.31 -7.01
N ASP A 309 12.90 1.11 -7.79
CA ASP A 309 12.75 1.73 -9.11
C ASP A 309 12.23 3.18 -8.98
N ASP A 310 11.43 3.47 -7.96
CA ASP A 310 10.88 4.79 -7.67
C ASP A 310 11.78 5.60 -6.72
N GLN A 311 11.66 6.94 -6.77
CA GLN A 311 12.45 7.86 -5.96
C GLN A 311 11.90 8.08 -4.55
N ARG A 312 10.80 7.41 -4.15
CA ARG A 312 10.12 7.61 -2.86
C ARG A 312 11.01 7.41 -1.64
N TYR A 313 11.80 6.33 -1.58
CA TYR A 313 12.58 5.98 -0.39
C TYR A 313 14.06 6.37 -0.50
N PHE A 314 14.65 6.17 -1.67
CA PHE A 314 16.10 6.29 -1.86
C PHE A 314 16.52 7.39 -2.84
N GLY A 315 15.55 8.10 -3.44
CA GLY A 315 15.84 9.14 -4.43
C GLY A 315 16.71 8.62 -5.58
N THR A 316 17.69 9.42 -5.99
CA THR A 316 18.63 9.04 -7.06
C THR A 316 19.63 7.95 -6.67
N MET A 317 19.70 7.55 -5.39
CA MET A 317 20.61 6.51 -4.91
C MET A 317 20.01 5.11 -4.96
N ALA A 318 18.77 4.96 -5.42
CA ALA A 318 18.02 3.71 -5.31
C ALA A 318 18.74 2.51 -5.98
N ALA A 319 19.31 2.70 -7.18
CA ALA A 319 20.07 1.66 -7.88
C ALA A 319 21.35 1.23 -7.12
N GLU A 320 22.11 2.20 -6.59
CA GLU A 320 23.32 1.92 -5.78
C GLU A 320 22.97 1.20 -4.48
N ILE A 321 21.88 1.60 -3.83
CA ILE A 321 21.37 0.95 -2.61
C ILE A 321 20.85 -0.44 -2.91
N GLN A 322 20.18 -0.66 -4.05
CA GLN A 322 19.70 -1.97 -4.44
C GLN A 322 20.87 -2.95 -4.67
N GLU A 323 21.97 -2.48 -5.24
CA GLU A 323 23.18 -3.29 -5.47
C GLU A 323 23.98 -3.51 -4.18
N SER A 324 24.31 -2.43 -3.46
CA SER A 324 25.15 -2.49 -2.25
C SER A 324 24.43 -3.04 -1.03
N ARG A 325 23.09 -2.88 -0.99
CA ARG A 325 22.22 -3.15 0.16
C ARG A 325 22.57 -2.31 1.39
N LEU A 326 23.35 -1.24 1.26
CA LEU A 326 23.78 -0.40 2.37
C LEU A 326 23.05 0.94 2.34
N VAL A 327 22.38 1.29 3.43
CA VAL A 327 21.70 2.58 3.58
C VAL A 327 22.37 3.39 4.67
N GLN A 328 22.77 4.60 4.32
CA GLN A 328 23.27 5.58 5.28
C GLN A 328 22.08 6.21 6.00
N LEU A 329 22.00 6.06 7.33
CA LEU A 329 20.89 6.65 8.07
C LEU A 329 20.91 8.17 8.00
N TRP A 330 19.75 8.74 7.73
CA TRP A 330 19.53 10.17 7.79
C TRP A 330 19.51 10.63 9.25
N PRO A 331 20.03 11.85 9.54
CA PRO A 331 19.93 12.39 10.87
C PRO A 331 18.47 12.57 11.26
N LYS A 332 18.12 12.26 12.51
CA LYS A 332 16.80 12.61 13.03
C LYS A 332 16.62 14.12 12.94
N VAL A 333 15.58 14.56 12.26
CA VAL A 333 15.12 15.93 12.33
C VAL A 333 14.64 16.10 13.76
N HIS A 334 15.42 16.79 14.59
CA HIS A 334 14.92 17.25 15.87
C HIS A 334 13.81 18.25 15.55
N SER A 335 12.57 17.76 15.41
CA SER A 335 11.42 18.64 15.39
C SER A 335 11.51 19.46 16.67
N LYS A 336 11.46 20.78 16.52
CA LYS A 336 11.31 21.65 17.69
C LYS A 336 10.00 21.23 18.34
N ALA A 337 10.08 20.57 19.49
CA ALA A 337 8.99 20.62 20.44
C ALA A 337 8.70 22.12 20.71
N GLY A 338 7.49 22.57 20.36
CA GLY A 338 7.05 23.97 20.38
C GLY A 338 6.85 24.46 18.94
N ILE A 339 5.61 24.54 18.42
CA ILE A 339 4.55 25.43 18.90
C ILE A 339 3.19 24.68 18.87
N LEU A 340 2.73 24.23 20.04
CA LEU A 340 1.29 24.23 20.33
C LEU A 340 0.96 25.67 20.71
N GLY A 341 0.14 26.35 19.91
CA GLY A 341 -0.30 27.72 20.17
C GLY A 341 0.00 28.67 19.03
N GLY A 342 -0.82 28.59 17.98
CA GLY A 342 -0.84 29.56 16.91
C GLY A 342 -2.17 29.46 16.19
N GLU A 343 -3.20 30.10 16.77
CA GLU A 343 -4.38 30.50 16.00
C GLU A 343 -3.90 31.26 14.75
N GLY A 344 -4.33 30.81 13.57
CA GLY A 344 -4.08 31.45 12.29
C GLY A 344 -5.25 31.16 11.35
N PRO A 345 -5.77 32.15 10.62
CA PRO A 345 -7.16 32.19 10.19
C PRO A 345 -7.40 31.53 8.83
N TYR A 346 -8.68 31.23 8.60
CA TYR A 346 -9.38 30.73 7.40
C TYR A 346 -9.59 29.22 7.34
#